data_AF-A0A535JDG6-F1
#
_entry.id   AF-A0A535JDG6-F1
#
_cell.length_a   1.000
_cell.length_b   1.000
_cell.length_c   1.000
_cell.angle_alpha   90.00
_cell.angle_beta   90.00
_cell.angle_gamma   90.00
#
_symmetry.space_group_name_H-M   'P 1'
#
loop_
_entity.id
_entity.type
_entity.pdbx_description
1 polymer ?
#
loop_
_entity_poly.entity_id
_entity_poly.type
_entity_poly.pdbx_seq_one_letter_code
_entity_poly.pdbx_strand_id
1 'polypeptide(L)'
;MRRFALTLICTMVMTLGTALPVAGTGLTLVTLRCTNGTNISAQVDADTLAGLVDAVQGMALYPAGVSCTLLQIPVLVAIGGTASASPDGGFVVGSGRFTAGCSETESYWVNFAITAETQTSQAGSVVGGGSVNFAIPSGQCRPQGYVASTPTCLALNADQPKPPTGSWYAYALSQVTESSGALVGSFPVGSVFGSSWKDTGNPSKQTSPDRIGLGYSGSCPQVGSPYADGSFVVTKGNVTIKVAR
;
A
#
# COMPACT_ATOMS: atom_id res chain seq x y z
N MET A 1 31.13 31.13 29.31
CA MET A 1 31.65 30.98 27.93
C MET A 1 31.40 29.54 27.48
N ARG A 2 30.17 29.14 27.14
CA ARG A 2 29.58 29.09 25.77
C ARG A 2 30.54 28.57 24.69
N ARG A 3 30.43 27.29 24.34
CA ARG A 3 30.60 26.79 22.96
C ARG A 3 29.51 25.75 22.69
N PHE A 4 28.48 26.24 22.00
CA PHE A 4 27.37 25.46 21.45
C PHE A 4 27.87 24.77 20.16
N ALA A 5 27.66 23.47 20.04
CA ALA A 5 27.74 22.76 18.77
C ALA A 5 26.30 22.48 18.31
N LEU A 6 25.76 23.38 17.50
CA LEU A 6 24.51 23.15 16.76
C LEU A 6 24.87 22.44 15.44
N THR A 7 24.41 21.20 15.29
CA THR A 7 24.46 20.48 14.01
C THR A 7 23.24 20.87 13.18
N LEU A 8 23.48 21.55 12.07
CA LEU A 8 22.50 21.97 11.08
C LEU A 8 22.03 20.76 10.26
N ILE A 9 20.80 20.30 10.46
CA ILE A 9 20.16 19.30 9.58
C ILE A 9 19.47 20.07 8.44
N CYS A 10 20.04 20.02 7.24
CA CYS A 10 19.40 20.52 6.02
C CYS A 10 18.18 19.65 5.68
N THR A 11 16.98 20.12 6.04
CA THR A 11 15.73 19.59 5.50
C THR A 11 15.51 20.15 4.10
N MET A 12 15.88 19.40 3.07
CA MET A 12 15.35 19.62 1.73
C MET A 12 13.89 19.17 1.72
N VAL A 13 12.97 20.10 1.99
CA VAL A 13 11.56 19.94 1.60
C VAL A 13 11.51 20.14 0.09
N MET A 14 11.46 19.05 -0.68
CA MET A 14 11.10 19.12 -2.09
C MET A 14 9.61 19.46 -2.18
N THR A 15 9.31 20.72 -2.48
CA THR A 15 8.01 21.17 -2.95
C THR A 15 7.70 20.50 -4.28
N LEU A 16 6.87 19.46 -4.26
CA LEU A 16 6.27 18.84 -5.45
C LEU A 16 5.24 19.80 -6.07
N GLY A 17 5.74 20.80 -6.79
CA GLY A 17 4.95 21.66 -7.66
C GLY A 17 5.19 21.27 -9.11
N THR A 18 4.77 20.09 -9.53
CA THR A 18 4.85 19.68 -10.94
C THR A 18 3.45 19.52 -11.51
N ALA A 19 3.13 20.36 -12.50
CA ALA A 19 2.02 20.13 -13.40
C ALA A 19 2.13 18.70 -13.97
N LEU A 20 1.13 17.88 -13.70
CA LEU A 20 1.10 16.49 -14.13
C LEU A 20 0.95 16.45 -15.66
N PRO A 21 1.88 15.82 -16.41
CA PRO A 21 1.73 15.66 -17.86
C PRO A 21 0.64 14.63 -18.14
N VAL A 22 -0.56 15.09 -18.48
CA VAL A 22 -1.65 14.23 -18.94
C VAL A 22 -1.40 13.89 -20.42
N ALA A 23 -1.09 12.64 -20.73
CA ALA A 23 -1.01 12.17 -22.13
C ALA A 23 -2.41 12.19 -22.78
N GLY A 24 -2.47 12.30 -24.12
CA GLY A 24 -3.72 12.46 -24.89
C GLY A 24 -4.73 11.30 -24.79
N THR A 25 -4.40 10.21 -24.08
CA THR A 25 -5.31 9.09 -23.76
C THR A 25 -5.87 9.14 -22.34
N GLY A 26 -5.46 10.13 -21.52
CA GLY A 26 -5.81 10.21 -20.10
C GLY A 26 -5.08 9.21 -19.20
N LEU A 27 -4.13 8.43 -19.74
CA LEU A 27 -3.33 7.44 -19.03
C LEU A 27 -1.86 7.86 -18.93
N THR A 28 -1.23 7.56 -17.80
CA THR A 28 0.18 7.83 -17.52
C THR A 28 0.88 6.51 -17.22
N LEU A 29 2.05 6.25 -17.84
CA LEU A 29 2.88 5.12 -17.46
C LEU A 29 3.66 5.47 -16.21
N VAL A 30 3.47 4.67 -15.16
CA VAL A 30 4.19 4.81 -13.90
C VAL A 30 5.01 3.59 -13.58
N THR A 31 6.13 3.81 -12.90
CA THR A 31 6.93 2.76 -12.28
C THR A 31 7.12 3.09 -10.80
N LEU A 32 6.64 2.22 -9.91
CA LEU A 32 7.00 2.23 -8.51
C LEU A 32 8.23 1.38 -8.28
N ARG A 33 9.20 1.90 -7.52
CA ARG A 33 10.37 1.15 -7.05
C ARG A 33 10.43 1.19 -5.54
N CYS A 34 10.41 0.02 -4.92
CA CYS A 34 10.36 -0.13 -3.47
C CYS A 34 11.66 -0.70 -2.90
N THR A 35 11.95 -0.35 -1.65
CA THR A 35 13.20 -0.74 -0.95
C THR A 35 13.35 -2.25 -0.75
N ASN A 36 12.26 -3.01 -0.82
CA ASN A 36 12.24 -4.47 -0.78
C ASN A 36 12.52 -5.14 -2.14
N GLY A 37 12.86 -4.36 -3.18
CA GLY A 37 13.11 -4.85 -4.53
C GLY A 37 11.86 -4.97 -5.40
N THR A 38 10.66 -4.70 -4.87
CA THR A 38 9.43 -4.68 -5.65
C THR A 38 9.44 -3.53 -6.66
N ASN A 39 9.17 -3.85 -7.92
CA ASN A 39 9.04 -2.88 -9.00
C ASN A 39 7.72 -3.10 -9.73
N ILE A 40 6.82 -2.13 -9.65
CA ILE A 40 5.48 -2.21 -10.27
C ILE A 40 5.43 -1.23 -11.43
N SER A 41 5.11 -1.69 -12.65
CA SER A 41 4.93 -0.80 -13.81
C SER A 41 3.51 -0.93 -14.35
N ALA A 42 2.80 0.19 -14.46
CA ALA A 42 1.41 0.19 -14.87
C ALA A 42 1.02 1.47 -15.62
N GLN A 43 0.06 1.36 -16.54
CA GLN A 43 -0.67 2.52 -17.03
C GLN A 43 -1.83 2.85 -16.08
N VAL A 44 -1.88 4.10 -15.62
CA VAL A 44 -2.85 4.57 -14.63
C VAL A 44 -3.52 5.86 -15.10
N ASP A 45 -4.80 6.04 -14.76
CA ASP A 45 -5.46 7.33 -14.95
C ASP A 45 -5.07 8.34 -13.85
N ALA A 46 -5.50 9.59 -14.02
CA ALA A 46 -5.15 10.68 -13.11
C ALA A 46 -5.59 10.44 -11.65
N ASP A 47 -6.69 9.73 -11.42
CA ASP A 47 -7.18 9.47 -10.07
C ASP A 47 -6.38 8.36 -9.39
N THR A 48 -6.07 7.28 -10.11
CA THR A 48 -5.13 6.26 -9.62
C THR A 48 -3.73 6.84 -9.40
N LEU A 49 -3.29 7.77 -10.26
CA LEU A 49 -2.00 8.45 -10.09
C LEU A 49 -1.95 9.29 -8.80
N ALA A 50 -3.01 10.07 -8.54
CA ALA A 50 -3.10 10.86 -7.31
C ALA A 50 -3.11 9.95 -6.07
N GLY A 51 -3.84 8.83 -6.12
CA GLY A 51 -3.83 7.83 -5.05
C GLY A 51 -2.43 7.25 -4.79
N LEU A 52 -1.69 6.91 -5.85
CA LEU A 52 -0.31 6.39 -5.74
C LEU A 52 0.65 7.42 -5.12
N VAL A 53 0.53 8.69 -5.49
CA VAL A 53 1.34 9.77 -4.90
C VAL A 53 1.08 9.85 -3.40
N ASP A 54 -0.19 9.83 -2.98
CA ASP A 54 -0.54 9.88 -1.56
C ASP A 54 -0.08 8.63 -0.81
N ALA A 55 -0.26 7.44 -1.37
CA ALA A 55 0.20 6.18 -0.80
C ALA A 55 1.73 6.14 -0.64
N VAL A 56 2.50 6.70 -1.58
CA VAL A 56 3.96 6.80 -1.49
C VAL A 56 4.39 7.82 -0.43
N GLN A 57 3.73 8.98 -0.37
CA GLN A 57 3.99 9.99 0.67
C GLN A 57 3.67 9.44 2.07
N GLY A 58 2.59 8.68 2.19
CA GLY A 58 2.19 8.02 3.44
C GLY A 58 3.25 7.05 3.99
N MET A 59 4.08 6.42 3.13
CA MET A 59 5.13 5.50 3.60
C MET A 59 6.23 6.23 4.37
N ALA A 60 6.46 7.51 4.06
CA ALA A 60 7.38 8.36 4.81
C ALA A 60 6.76 8.88 6.11
N LEU A 61 5.46 9.19 6.10
CA LEU A 61 4.74 9.72 7.27
C LEU A 61 4.39 8.64 8.30
N TYR A 62 4.13 7.42 7.84
CA TYR A 62 3.67 6.28 8.62
C TYR A 62 4.54 5.05 8.33
N PRO A 63 5.82 5.05 8.75
CA PRO A 63 6.76 4.01 8.37
C PRO A 63 6.34 2.64 8.91
N ALA A 64 6.40 1.64 8.03
CA ALA A 64 6.18 0.22 8.33
C ALA A 64 7.19 -0.68 7.56
N GLY A 65 8.45 -0.24 7.46
CA GLY A 65 9.56 -1.05 6.95
C GLY A 65 9.70 -1.15 5.43
N VAL A 66 8.83 -0.51 4.66
CA VAL A 66 8.96 -0.37 3.19
C VAL A 66 8.74 1.08 2.80
N SER A 67 9.52 1.53 1.82
CA SER A 67 9.34 2.83 1.17
C SER A 67 9.44 2.64 -0.33
N CYS A 68 8.64 3.39 -1.08
CA CYS A 68 8.65 3.36 -2.53
C CYS A 68 8.93 4.74 -3.10
N THR A 69 9.38 4.77 -4.34
CA THR A 69 9.54 5.97 -5.16
C THR A 69 8.69 5.81 -6.41
N LEU A 70 7.97 6.87 -6.79
CA LEU A 70 7.12 6.89 -7.96
C LEU A 70 7.84 7.63 -9.09
N LEU A 71 8.09 6.93 -10.19
CA LEU A 71 8.64 7.50 -11.42
C LEU A 71 7.50 7.60 -12.45
N GLN A 72 7.32 8.79 -13.03
CA GLN A 72 6.31 9.05 -14.05
C GLN A 72 7.01 9.28 -15.39
N ILE A 73 6.63 8.53 -16.42
CA ILE A 73 7.10 8.77 -17.79
C ILE A 73 5.87 9.17 -18.62
N PRO A 74 5.81 10.39 -19.17
CA PRO A 74 4.76 10.75 -20.10
C PRO A 74 4.75 9.76 -21.27
N VAL A 75 3.60 9.18 -21.59
CA VAL A 75 3.45 8.25 -22.73
C VAL A 75 3.46 9.06 -24.03
N LEU A 76 4.62 9.61 -24.39
CA LEU A 76 4.83 10.37 -25.63
C LEU A 76 5.94 9.77 -26.50
N VAL A 77 6.66 8.73 -26.06
CA VAL A 77 7.73 8.11 -26.84
C VAL A 77 7.79 6.60 -26.58
N ALA A 78 7.06 5.82 -27.37
CA ALA A 78 7.39 4.41 -27.60
C ALA A 78 7.93 4.27 -29.02
N ILE A 79 9.12 4.81 -29.27
CA ILE A 79 9.96 4.44 -30.41
C ILE A 79 11.27 3.92 -29.82
N GLY A 80 11.41 2.59 -29.70
CA GLY A 80 12.71 1.93 -29.57
C GLY A 80 13.23 1.54 -28.17
N GLY A 81 12.41 1.46 -27.13
CA GLY A 81 12.84 0.96 -25.80
C GLY A 81 12.25 -0.40 -25.46
N THR A 82 13.10 -1.37 -25.04
CA THR A 82 12.67 -2.70 -24.62
C THR A 82 11.62 -2.63 -23.51
N ALA A 83 10.41 -3.12 -23.78
CA ALA A 83 9.29 -3.13 -22.86
C ALA A 83 9.59 -4.03 -21.65
N SER A 84 9.68 -3.43 -20.47
CA SER A 84 9.69 -4.12 -19.19
C SER A 84 8.24 -4.35 -18.76
N ALA A 85 7.80 -5.61 -18.80
CA ALA A 85 6.52 -6.15 -18.30
C ALA A 85 5.24 -5.47 -18.83
N SER A 86 4.25 -6.27 -19.20
CA SER A 86 2.98 -5.75 -19.74
C SER A 86 2.35 -4.73 -18.77
N PRO A 87 2.05 -3.48 -19.19
CA PRO A 87 1.47 -2.44 -18.32
C PRO A 87 0.01 -2.70 -17.87
N ASP A 88 -0.54 -3.87 -18.21
CA ASP A 88 -1.92 -4.28 -17.94
C ASP A 88 -2.10 -5.06 -16.64
N GLY A 89 -1.01 -5.33 -15.90
CA GLY A 89 -1.06 -5.94 -14.56
C GLY A 89 -1.88 -5.15 -13.54
N GLY A 90 -2.41 -5.85 -12.55
CA GLY A 90 -3.14 -5.29 -11.42
C GLY A 90 -2.25 -5.16 -10.19
N PHE A 91 -2.53 -4.20 -9.32
CA PHE A 91 -1.74 -3.96 -8.13
C PHE A 91 -2.57 -3.44 -6.96
N VAL A 92 -1.98 -3.56 -5.77
CA VAL A 92 -2.36 -2.80 -4.57
C VAL A 92 -1.11 -2.14 -4.00
N VAL A 93 -1.21 -0.83 -3.77
CA VAL A 93 -0.17 -0.04 -3.11
C VAL A 93 -0.84 0.84 -2.08
N GLY A 94 -0.38 0.79 -0.85
CA GLY A 94 -0.99 1.58 0.22
C GLY A 94 -0.06 1.78 1.37
N SER A 95 -0.31 2.86 2.10
CA SER A 95 0.32 3.10 3.39
C SER A 95 -0.53 4.01 4.24
N GLY A 96 -0.30 3.99 5.54
CA GLY A 96 -1.12 4.77 6.45
C GLY A 96 -1.05 4.27 7.86
N ARG A 97 -2.09 4.62 8.62
CA ARG A 97 -2.31 4.11 9.96
C ARG A 97 -3.79 3.91 10.24
N PHE A 98 -4.06 2.98 11.15
CA PHE A 98 -5.35 2.72 11.74
C PHE A 98 -5.22 2.60 13.26
N THR A 99 -6.35 2.62 13.96
CA THR A 99 -6.40 2.37 15.41
C THR A 99 -6.79 0.93 15.72
N ALA A 100 -6.18 0.37 16.76
CA ALA A 100 -6.57 -0.89 17.38
C ALA A 100 -6.78 -0.67 18.89
N GLY A 101 -7.57 -1.55 19.53
CA GLY A 101 -7.89 -1.43 20.95
C GLY A 101 -6.81 -2.00 21.87
N CYS A 102 -6.48 -1.26 22.93
CA CYS A 102 -5.76 -1.77 24.10
C CYS A 102 -6.74 -2.29 25.16
N SER A 103 -7.80 -1.52 25.39
CA SER A 103 -8.89 -1.79 26.31
C SER A 103 -10.18 -1.18 25.75
N GLU A 104 -11.26 -1.16 26.53
CA GLU A 104 -12.53 -0.52 26.14
C GLU A 104 -12.42 1.00 25.94
N THR A 105 -11.44 1.66 26.57
CA THR A 105 -11.30 3.12 26.58
C THR A 105 -10.00 3.63 25.97
N GLU A 106 -9.09 2.72 25.59
CA GLU A 106 -7.75 3.07 25.13
C GLU A 106 -7.43 2.39 23.80
N SER A 107 -6.81 3.15 22.89
CA SER A 107 -6.41 2.66 21.56
C SER A 107 -4.97 3.05 21.24
N TYR A 108 -4.38 2.29 20.33
CA TYR A 108 -3.04 2.53 19.79
C TYR A 108 -3.06 2.55 18.27
N TRP A 109 -2.09 3.26 17.71
CA TRP A 109 -1.82 3.36 16.28
C TRP A 109 -1.02 2.17 15.79
N VAL A 110 -1.43 1.68 14.63
CA VAL A 110 -0.69 0.71 13.81
C VAL A 110 -0.46 1.35 12.45
N ASN A 111 0.81 1.54 12.10
CA ASN A 111 1.21 1.93 10.75
C ASN A 111 1.17 0.70 9.84
N PHE A 112 0.84 0.87 8.57
CA PHE A 112 0.89 -0.19 7.58
C PHE A 112 1.57 0.27 6.30
N ALA A 113 2.14 -0.69 5.57
CA ALA A 113 2.57 -0.52 4.19
C ALA A 113 2.25 -1.81 3.41
N ILE A 114 1.60 -1.65 2.26
CA ILE A 114 1.31 -2.75 1.33
C ILE A 114 1.82 -2.42 -0.06
N THR A 115 2.47 -3.41 -0.67
CA THR A 115 2.78 -3.45 -2.09
C THR A 115 2.58 -4.88 -2.59
N ALA A 116 1.81 -5.06 -3.65
CA ALA A 116 1.70 -6.34 -4.35
C ALA A 116 1.22 -6.12 -5.78
N GLU A 117 1.72 -6.94 -6.70
CA GLU A 117 1.33 -6.94 -8.11
C GLU A 117 0.92 -8.34 -8.57
N THR A 118 -0.01 -8.39 -9.50
CA THR A 118 -0.44 -9.60 -10.20
C THR A 118 -0.56 -9.31 -11.69
N GLN A 119 -0.29 -10.31 -12.54
CA GLN A 119 -0.52 -10.19 -13.99
C GLN A 119 -1.99 -10.43 -14.37
N THR A 120 -2.81 -10.91 -13.45
CA THR A 120 -4.22 -11.27 -13.72
C THR A 120 -5.14 -10.65 -12.68
N SER A 121 -6.40 -10.40 -13.03
CA SER A 121 -7.41 -9.95 -12.06
C SER A 121 -7.92 -11.08 -11.18
N GLN A 122 -7.70 -12.33 -11.56
CA GLN A 122 -8.07 -13.47 -10.74
C GLN A 122 -7.11 -13.67 -9.57
N ALA A 123 -7.57 -14.39 -8.54
CA ALA A 123 -6.73 -14.84 -7.45
C ALA A 123 -5.54 -15.64 -7.99
N GLY A 124 -4.33 -15.15 -7.76
CA GLY A 124 -3.13 -15.74 -8.34
C GLY A 124 -1.85 -15.32 -7.63
N SER A 125 -0.75 -15.94 -8.03
CA SER A 125 0.57 -15.64 -7.47
C SER A 125 0.93 -14.17 -7.63
N VAL A 126 1.51 -13.61 -6.57
CA VAL A 126 2.13 -12.28 -6.66
C VAL A 126 3.34 -12.36 -7.57
N VAL A 127 3.47 -11.39 -8.46
CA VAL A 127 4.63 -11.22 -9.35
C VAL A 127 5.46 -10.03 -8.91
N GLY A 128 6.78 -10.07 -9.14
CA GLY A 128 7.64 -8.93 -8.86
C GLY A 128 7.90 -8.64 -7.38
N GLY A 129 7.54 -9.57 -6.48
CA GLY A 129 7.68 -9.42 -5.03
C GLY A 129 6.56 -8.57 -4.42
N GLY A 130 6.72 -8.22 -3.13
CA GLY A 130 5.76 -7.37 -2.45
C GLY A 130 6.03 -7.30 -0.95
N SER A 131 5.19 -6.58 -0.25
CA SER A 131 5.22 -6.48 1.21
C SER A 131 3.83 -6.27 1.77
N VAL A 132 3.55 -6.89 2.92
CA VAL A 132 2.43 -6.49 3.78
C VAL A 132 2.97 -6.35 5.20
N ASN A 133 3.20 -5.12 5.63
CA ASN A 133 3.91 -4.86 6.87
C ASN A 133 3.06 -4.02 7.82
N PHE A 134 3.27 -4.25 9.12
CA PHE A 134 2.67 -3.45 10.18
C PHE A 134 3.73 -3.03 11.21
N ALA A 135 3.57 -1.83 11.77
CA ALA A 135 4.43 -1.33 12.83
C ALA A 135 3.59 -0.64 13.90
N ILE A 136 3.88 -0.93 15.17
CA ILE A 136 3.35 -0.20 16.32
C ILE A 136 4.44 0.77 16.78
N PRO A 137 4.25 2.10 16.62
CA PRO A 137 5.15 3.09 17.18
C PRO A 137 5.30 2.97 18.70
N SER A 138 6.46 3.35 19.23
CA SER A 138 6.73 3.39 20.68
C SER A 138 5.89 4.46 21.39
N GLY A 139 5.76 4.34 22.71
CA GLY A 139 5.11 5.36 23.55
C GLY A 139 3.59 5.31 23.54
N GLN A 140 3.02 4.14 23.26
CA GLN A 140 1.58 3.88 23.25
C GLN A 140 1.24 2.80 24.29
N CYS A 141 -0.04 2.49 24.45
CA CYS A 141 -0.51 1.46 25.39
C CYS A 141 -0.15 0.02 25.01
N ARG A 142 0.40 -0.19 23.81
CA ARG A 142 1.08 -1.42 23.43
C ARG A 142 2.58 -1.17 23.27
N PRO A 143 3.45 -2.11 23.69
CA PRO A 143 4.86 -2.04 23.36
C PRO A 143 5.07 -1.91 21.86
N GLN A 144 6.18 -1.29 21.46
CA GLN A 144 6.60 -1.26 20.07
C GLN A 144 6.62 -2.68 19.49
N GLY A 145 6.26 -2.81 18.23
CA GLY A 145 6.26 -4.08 17.52
C GLY A 145 6.31 -3.86 16.03
N TYR A 146 6.77 -4.87 15.32
CA TYR A 146 6.91 -4.83 13.87
C TYR A 146 6.62 -6.20 13.29
N VAL A 147 6.04 -6.23 12.09
CA VAL A 147 5.93 -7.43 11.27
C VAL A 147 6.27 -7.07 9.83
N ALA A 148 7.20 -7.83 9.26
CA ALA A 148 7.44 -7.87 7.82
C ALA A 148 6.85 -9.16 7.25
N SER A 149 6.22 -9.06 6.09
CA SER A 149 5.73 -10.25 5.41
C SER A 149 5.77 -10.09 3.90
N THR A 150 5.85 -11.23 3.21
CA THR A 150 5.83 -11.29 1.74
C THR A 150 4.49 -11.85 1.28
N PRO A 151 3.70 -11.10 0.49
CA PRO A 151 2.48 -11.62 -0.08
C PRO A 151 2.82 -12.71 -1.10
N THR A 152 2.21 -13.88 -0.95
CA THR A 152 2.38 -15.04 -1.83
C THR A 152 1.24 -15.17 -2.83
N CYS A 153 0.07 -14.60 -2.49
CA CYS A 153 -1.08 -14.55 -3.38
C CYS A 153 -1.81 -13.21 -3.30
N LEU A 154 -2.34 -12.77 -4.44
CA LEU A 154 -3.15 -11.56 -4.57
C LEU A 154 -4.39 -11.85 -5.43
N ALA A 155 -5.55 -11.41 -4.95
CA ALA A 155 -6.81 -11.40 -5.70
C ALA A 155 -7.34 -9.97 -5.76
N LEU A 156 -7.79 -9.53 -6.93
CA LEU A 156 -8.34 -8.19 -7.15
C LEU A 156 -9.80 -8.31 -7.61
N ASN A 157 -10.72 -7.64 -6.92
CA ASN A 157 -12.13 -7.72 -7.27
C ASN A 157 -12.48 -6.76 -8.42
N ALA A 158 -12.47 -7.28 -9.65
CA ALA A 158 -12.80 -6.53 -10.85
C ALA A 158 -14.31 -6.29 -11.05
N ASP A 159 -15.17 -7.00 -10.30
CA ASP A 159 -16.63 -6.96 -10.48
C ASP A 159 -17.31 -5.82 -9.70
N GLN A 160 -16.53 -4.94 -9.07
CA GLN A 160 -17.04 -3.81 -8.30
C GLN A 160 -17.06 -2.52 -9.13
N PRO A 161 -18.03 -1.62 -8.87
CA PRO A 161 -18.02 -0.30 -9.49
C PRO A 161 -16.74 0.46 -9.07
N LYS A 162 -16.06 1.06 -10.05
CA LYS A 162 -14.87 1.88 -9.80
C LYS A 162 -15.21 3.04 -8.84
N PRO A 163 -14.31 3.43 -7.94
CA PRO A 163 -14.41 4.71 -7.24
C PRO A 163 -14.61 5.91 -8.18
N PRO A 164 -15.34 6.97 -7.75
CA PRO A 164 -15.87 7.19 -6.41
C PRO A 164 -17.27 6.60 -6.16
N THR A 165 -17.91 6.01 -7.17
CA THR A 165 -19.28 5.47 -7.06
C THR A 165 -19.31 4.09 -6.39
N GLY A 166 -18.21 3.35 -6.43
CA GLY A 166 -18.03 2.11 -5.68
C GLY A 166 -16.66 2.03 -4.99
N SER A 167 -16.10 0.83 -4.88
CA SER A 167 -14.82 0.60 -4.21
C SER A 167 -14.09 -0.57 -4.84
N TRP A 168 -12.78 -0.45 -4.98
CA TRP A 168 -11.95 -1.59 -5.32
C TRP A 168 -11.61 -2.40 -4.08
N TYR A 169 -11.42 -3.71 -4.28
CA TYR A 169 -10.99 -4.60 -3.22
C TYR A 169 -9.80 -5.44 -3.66
N ALA A 170 -8.83 -5.58 -2.77
CA ALA A 170 -7.70 -6.47 -2.93
C ALA A 170 -7.61 -7.41 -1.72
N TYR A 171 -7.22 -8.65 -1.96
CA TYR A 171 -7.06 -9.66 -0.93
C TYR A 171 -5.71 -10.33 -1.08
N ALA A 172 -4.90 -10.31 -0.03
CA ALA A 172 -3.55 -10.86 -0.05
C ALA A 172 -3.38 -11.92 1.03
N LEU A 173 -2.77 -13.05 0.66
CA LEU A 173 -2.22 -14.00 1.62
C LEU A 173 -0.72 -13.74 1.71
N SER A 174 -0.21 -13.58 2.94
CA SER A 174 1.18 -13.22 3.17
C SER A 174 1.85 -14.16 4.14
N GLN A 175 3.13 -14.44 3.90
CA GLN A 175 3.99 -15.21 4.80
C GLN A 175 4.85 -14.27 5.63
N VAL A 176 4.80 -14.42 6.95
CA VAL A 176 5.57 -13.61 7.90
C VAL A 176 7.04 -13.97 7.81
N THR A 177 7.87 -12.98 7.48
CA THR A 177 9.33 -13.13 7.35
C THR A 177 10.08 -12.59 8.56
N GLU A 178 9.52 -11.57 9.23
CA GLU A 178 10.07 -11.00 10.46
C GLU A 178 8.93 -10.59 11.38
N SER A 179 9.12 -10.74 12.68
CA SER A 179 8.17 -10.27 13.68
C SER A 179 8.88 -9.94 14.99
N SER A 180 8.46 -8.86 15.64
CA SER A 180 9.05 -8.41 16.91
C SER A 180 8.04 -7.69 17.81
N GLY A 181 8.39 -7.62 19.09
CA GLY A 181 7.65 -6.88 20.10
C GLY A 181 6.20 -7.34 20.26
N ALA A 182 5.27 -6.39 20.35
CA ALA A 182 3.86 -6.68 20.64
C ALA A 182 3.11 -7.43 19.51
N LEU A 183 3.74 -7.64 18.34
CA LEU A 183 3.14 -8.32 17.19
C LEU A 183 3.52 -9.80 17.06
N VAL A 184 4.52 -10.30 17.81
CA VAL A 184 5.01 -11.70 17.71
C VAL A 184 3.89 -12.73 17.94
N GLY A 185 3.01 -12.49 18.91
CA GLY A 185 1.93 -13.42 19.22
C GLY A 185 0.86 -13.52 18.12
N SER A 186 0.62 -12.42 17.38
CA SER A 186 -0.37 -12.36 16.31
C SER A 186 0.22 -12.75 14.95
N PHE A 187 1.52 -12.54 14.77
CA PHE A 187 2.24 -12.81 13.53
C PHE A 187 3.55 -13.55 13.82
N PRO A 188 3.52 -14.84 14.16
CA PRO A 188 4.74 -15.62 14.34
C PRO A 188 5.55 -15.73 13.04
N VAL A 189 6.87 -15.71 13.10
CA VAL A 189 7.71 -15.92 11.92
C VAL A 189 7.42 -17.29 11.29
N GLY A 190 7.27 -17.33 9.97
CA GLY A 190 6.90 -18.53 9.23
C GLY A 190 5.40 -18.82 9.15
N SER A 191 4.56 -18.09 9.90
CA SER A 191 3.10 -18.20 9.75
C SER A 191 2.60 -17.51 8.48
N VAL A 192 1.36 -17.80 8.12
CA VAL A 192 0.64 -17.09 7.05
C VAL A 192 -0.56 -16.34 7.60
N PHE A 193 -0.92 -15.22 7.00
CA PHE A 193 -2.14 -14.49 7.31
C PHE A 193 -2.77 -13.88 6.05
N GLY A 194 -4.09 -13.82 6.05
CA GLY A 194 -4.88 -13.09 5.07
C GLY A 194 -5.06 -11.63 5.47
N SER A 195 -5.11 -10.78 4.45
CA SER A 195 -5.47 -9.37 4.58
C SER A 195 -6.36 -8.97 3.41
N SER A 196 -7.24 -8.01 3.65
CA SER A 196 -8.05 -7.39 2.61
C SER A 196 -8.00 -5.88 2.72
N TRP A 197 -8.18 -5.24 1.57
CA TRP A 197 -7.92 -3.82 1.39
C TRP A 197 -9.04 -3.27 0.55
N LYS A 198 -9.69 -2.22 1.04
CA LYS A 198 -10.72 -1.48 0.34
C LYS A 198 -10.18 -0.12 -0.04
N ASP A 199 -10.20 0.17 -1.34
CA ASP A 199 -9.88 1.47 -1.93
C ASP A 199 -11.18 2.14 -2.37
N THR A 200 -11.47 3.27 -1.74
CA THR A 200 -12.67 4.09 -1.96
C THR A 200 -12.42 5.26 -2.92
N GLY A 201 -11.24 5.31 -3.52
CA GLY A 201 -10.81 6.26 -4.54
C GLY A 201 -9.69 7.18 -4.07
N ASN A 202 -9.35 8.13 -4.94
CA ASN A 202 -8.44 9.23 -4.63
C ASN A 202 -8.87 9.95 -3.33
N PRO A 203 -7.98 10.19 -2.35
CA PRO A 203 -8.29 10.84 -1.07
C PRO A 203 -9.11 12.13 -1.18
N SER A 204 -8.87 12.93 -2.24
CA SER A 204 -9.60 14.18 -2.49
C SER A 204 -11.05 14.00 -2.98
N LYS A 205 -11.42 12.77 -3.37
CA LYS A 205 -12.72 12.38 -3.94
C LYS A 205 -13.39 11.23 -3.20
N GLN A 206 -12.78 10.72 -2.12
CA GLN A 206 -13.34 9.65 -1.31
C GLN A 206 -14.65 10.10 -0.65
N THR A 207 -15.66 9.23 -0.69
CA THR A 207 -16.94 9.43 0.02
C THR A 207 -16.97 8.72 1.37
N SER A 208 -16.03 7.80 1.61
CA SER A 208 -15.79 7.11 2.86
C SER A 208 -14.31 6.76 2.96
N PRO A 209 -13.72 6.55 4.14
CA PRO A 209 -12.31 6.18 4.24
C PRO A 209 -12.04 4.75 3.74
N ASP A 210 -10.79 4.51 3.32
CA ASP A 210 -10.27 3.19 3.04
C ASP A 210 -10.30 2.28 4.27
N ARG A 211 -10.29 0.97 4.03
CA ARG A 211 -10.42 -0.04 5.09
C ARG A 211 -9.47 -1.21 4.90
N ILE A 212 -9.12 -1.83 6.03
CA ILE A 212 -8.22 -2.99 6.11
C ILE A 212 -8.91 -4.08 6.89
N GLY A 213 -9.10 -5.25 6.28
CA GLY A 213 -9.46 -6.48 6.95
C GLY A 213 -8.23 -7.32 7.27
N LEU A 214 -8.16 -7.85 8.48
CA LEU A 214 -7.16 -8.85 8.87
C LEU A 214 -7.88 -10.10 9.34
N GLY A 215 -7.32 -11.26 9.00
CA GLY A 215 -7.91 -12.55 9.30
C GLY A 215 -7.83 -13.44 8.09
N TYR A 216 -8.20 -14.72 8.26
CA TYR A 216 -8.00 -15.82 7.31
C TYR A 216 -6.61 -16.46 7.40
N SER A 217 -6.59 -17.78 7.58
CA SER A 217 -5.42 -18.65 7.40
C SER A 217 -5.85 -19.76 6.46
N GLY A 218 -5.20 -19.91 5.30
CA GLY A 218 -5.66 -20.83 4.26
C GLY A 218 -4.97 -20.64 2.91
N SER A 219 -5.66 -20.98 1.83
CA SER A 219 -5.20 -20.86 0.44
C SER A 219 -5.28 -19.41 -0.05
N CYS A 220 -5.11 -19.16 -1.36
CA CYS A 220 -5.25 -17.81 -1.89
C CYS A 220 -6.64 -17.22 -1.53
N PRO A 221 -6.72 -15.98 -1.03
CA PRO A 221 -7.97 -15.42 -0.55
C PRO A 221 -9.00 -15.35 -1.68
N GLN A 222 -10.25 -15.63 -1.34
CA GLN A 222 -11.38 -15.47 -2.27
C GLN A 222 -11.97 -14.08 -2.10
N VAL A 223 -12.60 -13.56 -3.16
CA VAL A 223 -13.33 -12.29 -3.09
C VAL A 223 -14.33 -12.34 -1.94
N GLY A 224 -14.28 -11.32 -1.07
CA GLY A 224 -15.11 -11.21 0.13
C GLY A 224 -14.47 -11.74 1.42
N SER A 225 -13.31 -12.41 1.37
CA SER A 225 -12.64 -12.96 2.56
C SER A 225 -11.13 -12.72 2.55
N PRO A 226 -10.54 -12.06 3.57
CA PRO A 226 -11.21 -11.52 4.76
C PRO A 226 -12.09 -10.30 4.45
N TYR A 227 -13.09 -10.04 5.30
CA TYR A 227 -14.07 -8.96 5.08
C TYR A 227 -13.52 -7.58 5.49
N ALA A 228 -13.22 -6.71 4.51
CA ALA A 228 -12.63 -5.39 4.78
C ALA A 228 -13.60 -4.41 5.46
N ASP A 229 -14.89 -4.46 5.14
CA ASP A 229 -15.85 -3.43 5.54
C ASP A 229 -16.21 -3.45 7.04
N GLY A 230 -16.04 -4.58 7.73
CA GLY A 230 -16.24 -4.72 9.18
C GLY A 230 -14.98 -4.47 10.02
N SER A 231 -13.90 -3.99 9.40
CA SER A 231 -12.56 -4.03 9.99
C SER A 231 -11.96 -2.64 10.21
N PHE A 232 -10.63 -2.52 10.22
CA PHE A 232 -9.91 -1.29 10.59
C PHE A 232 -10.13 -0.17 9.56
N VAL A 233 -10.44 1.02 10.06
CA VAL A 233 -10.57 2.23 9.24
C VAL A 233 -9.20 2.88 9.09
N VAL A 234 -8.78 3.15 7.86
CA VAL A 234 -7.57 3.94 7.58
C VAL A 234 -7.86 5.39 7.97
N THR A 235 -7.27 5.86 9.07
CA THR A 235 -7.53 7.21 9.57
C THR A 235 -6.65 8.26 8.89
N LYS A 236 -5.47 7.84 8.43
CA LYS A 236 -4.51 8.64 7.66
C LYS A 236 -3.74 7.75 6.69
N GLY A 237 -3.42 8.29 5.53
CA GLY A 237 -2.83 7.56 4.42
C GLY A 237 -3.90 7.13 3.42
N ASN A 238 -3.51 6.29 2.47
CA ASN A 238 -4.33 5.89 1.34
C ASN A 238 -3.98 4.48 0.87
N VAL A 239 -4.97 3.78 0.34
CA VAL A 239 -4.82 2.52 -0.38
C VAL A 239 -5.24 2.78 -1.83
N THR A 240 -4.38 2.41 -2.78
CA THR A 240 -4.69 2.51 -4.22
C THR A 240 -4.64 1.13 -4.85
N ILE A 241 -5.75 0.78 -5.51
CA ILE A 241 -5.91 -0.49 -6.19
C ILE A 241 -6.18 -0.24 -7.68
N LYS A 242 -5.49 -0.99 -8.53
CA LYS A 242 -5.79 -1.11 -9.96
C LYS A 242 -6.03 -2.58 -10.26
N VAL A 243 -7.17 -2.91 -10.86
CA VAL A 243 -7.42 -4.26 -11.39
C VAL A 243 -6.71 -4.45 -12.72
N ALA A 244 -6.28 -5.68 -13.02
CA ALA A 244 -5.70 -6.01 -14.32
C ALA A 244 -6.79 -5.93 -15.41
N ARG A 245 -6.42 -5.59 -16.64
CA ARG A 245 -7.34 -5.55 -17.79
C ARG A 245 -7.10 -6.70 -18.74
#